data_AF-A0A2E2TBC2-F1
#
_entry.id   AF-A0A2E2TBC2-F1
#
_cell.length_a   1.000
_cell.length_b   1.000
_cell.length_c   1.000
_cell.angle_alpha   90.00
_cell.angle_beta   90.00
_cell.angle_gamma   90.00
#
_symmetry.space_group_name_H-M   'P 1'
#
loop_
_entity.id
_entity.type
_entity.pdbx_description
1 polymer ?
#
loop_
_entity_poly.entity_id
_entity_poly.type
_entity_poly.pdbx_seq_one_letter_code
_entity_poly.pdbx_strand_id
1 'polypeptide(L)' 'MSGLVQAQIPTDSLVGYWPFNGNAVDESSNVNDGTVNGATLKSDRFGNTQSAYYFDGLTNLYFNSIKFTIRSK' A
#
# COMPACT_ATOMS: atom_id res chain seq x y z
N MET A 1 -31.81 11.47 12.88
CA MET A 1 -30.93 10.57 12.11
C MET A 1 -29.51 11.04 12.34
N SER A 2 -28.75 10.35 13.21
CA SER A 2 -27.35 10.71 13.47
C SER A 2 -26.52 10.22 12.28
N GLY A 3 -26.06 11.15 11.44
CA GLY A 3 -25.14 10.82 10.37
C GLY A 3 -23.82 10.39 10.99
N LEU A 4 -23.50 9.10 10.89
CA LEU A 4 -22.14 8.65 11.10
C LEU A 4 -21.30 9.34 10.04
N VAL A 5 -20.55 10.37 10.44
CA VAL A 5 -19.49 10.93 9.61
C VAL A 5 -18.42 9.85 9.48
N GLN A 6 -18.59 8.97 8.49
CA GLN A 6 -17.48 8.17 8.01
C GLN A 6 -16.47 9.17 7.48
N ALA A 7 -15.23 9.14 7.98
CA ALA A 7 -14.16 9.94 7.42
C ALA A 7 -14.03 9.57 5.95
N GLN A 8 -14.60 10.40 5.07
CA GLN A 8 -14.54 10.17 3.64
C GLN A 8 -13.13 10.54 3.22
N ILE A 9 -12.31 9.54 2.95
CA ILE A 9 -11.10 9.75 2.15
C ILE A 9 -11.61 10.24 0.80
N PRO A 10 -11.27 11.46 0.35
CA PRO A 10 -11.64 11.89 -0.99
C PRO A 10 -11.00 10.91 -1.99
N THR A 11 -11.83 10.12 -2.66
CA THR A 11 -11.40 9.15 -3.68
C THR A 11 -11.05 9.86 -4.99
N ASP A 12 -11.66 11.02 -5.22
CA ASP A 12 -11.38 11.88 -6.35
C ASP A 12 -9.97 12.45 -6.16
N SER A 13 -9.02 11.97 -6.97
CA SER A 13 -7.58 12.30 -6.95
C SER A 13 -6.68 11.41 -6.09
N LEU A 14 -7.14 10.24 -5.65
CA LEU A 14 -6.21 9.25 -5.14
C LEU A 14 -5.25 8.82 -6.27
N VAL A 15 -3.96 8.68 -5.97
CA VAL A 15 -2.99 8.11 -6.93
C VAL A 15 -3.09 6.58 -6.93
N GLY A 16 -3.27 5.97 -5.76
CA GLY A 16 -3.59 4.56 -5.59
C GLY A 16 -3.89 4.24 -4.11
N TYR A 17 -4.50 3.08 -3.86
CA TYR A 17 -4.83 2.57 -2.54
C TYR A 17 -4.19 1.19 -2.35
N TRP A 18 -3.08 1.13 -1.61
CA TRP A 18 -2.42 -0.12 -1.27
C TRP A 18 -2.63 -0.41 0.22
N PRO A 19 -3.63 -1.23 0.60
CA PRO A 19 -3.87 -1.59 1.99
C PRO A 19 -2.81 -2.52 2.57
N PHE A 20 -1.93 -3.07 1.73
CA PHE A 20 -0.92 -4.07 2.07
C PHE A 20 -1.50 -5.30 2.77
N ASN A 21 -2.70 -5.74 2.41
CA ASN A 21 -3.44 -6.88 2.98
C ASN A 21 -2.96 -8.26 2.47
N GLY A 22 -1.64 -8.44 2.37
CA GLY A 22 -1.00 -9.66 1.86
C GLY A 22 -0.51 -9.58 0.42
N ASN A 23 -0.66 -8.42 -0.23
CA ASN A 23 -0.09 -8.14 -1.54
C ASN A 23 0.16 -6.62 -1.70
N ALA A 24 0.65 -6.22 -2.87
CA ALA A 24 0.84 -4.82 -3.25
C ALA A 24 -0.12 -4.38 -4.38
N VAL A 25 -1.33 -4.96 -4.43
CA VAL A 25 -2.37 -4.62 -5.41
C VAL A 25 -2.98 -3.26 -5.06
N ASP A 26 -3.21 -2.45 -6.08
CA ASP A 26 -3.96 -1.19 -5.95
C ASP A 26 -5.46 -1.50 -5.95
N GLU A 27 -6.13 -1.29 -4.82
CA GLU A 27 -7.58 -1.46 -4.68
C GLU A 27 -8.37 -0.18 -5.04
N SER A 28 -7.72 0.82 -5.63
CA SER A 28 -8.38 2.00 -6.20
C SER A 28 -8.86 1.75 -7.64
N SER A 29 -9.51 2.76 -8.23
CA SER A 29 -9.92 2.75 -9.65
C SER A 29 -8.76 2.95 -10.64
N ASN A 30 -7.52 3.15 -10.18
CA ASN A 30 -6.40 3.52 -11.04
C ASN A 30 -5.49 2.35 -11.44
N VAL A 31 -5.62 1.18 -10.81
CA VAL A 31 -4.91 -0.07 -11.16
C VAL A 31 -3.38 0.12 -11.22
N ASN A 32 -2.82 0.84 -10.25
CA ASN A 32 -1.39 1.07 -10.12
C ASN A 32 -0.72 -0.03 -9.26
N ASP A 33 -0.85 -1.29 -9.66
CA ASP A 33 -0.29 -2.41 -8.89
C ASP A 33 1.22 -2.26 -8.66
N GLY A 34 1.61 -2.50 -7.41
CA GLY A 34 3.01 -2.58 -7.01
C GLY A 34 3.58 -3.96 -7.33
N THR A 35 4.84 -3.99 -7.73
CA THR A 35 5.57 -5.25 -7.88
C THR A 35 6.67 -5.35 -6.84
N VAL A 36 6.66 -6.47 -6.13
CA VAL A 36 7.54 -6.72 -4.98
C VAL A 36 8.86 -7.30 -5.47
N ASN A 37 9.98 -6.64 -5.17
CA ASN A 37 11.32 -7.15 -5.42
C ASN A 37 12.01 -7.51 -4.09
N GLY A 38 11.73 -8.73 -3.63
CA GLY A 38 12.32 -9.32 -2.43
C GLY A 38 11.82 -8.76 -1.09
N ALA A 39 11.08 -7.65 -1.07
CA ALA A 39 10.49 -7.13 0.16
C ALA A 39 9.50 -8.16 0.73
N THR A 40 9.48 -8.31 2.05
CA THR A 40 8.71 -9.38 2.71
C THR A 40 7.53 -8.80 3.50
N LEU A 41 6.43 -9.53 3.51
CA LEU A 41 5.27 -9.17 4.32
C LEU A 41 5.57 -9.36 5.81
N LYS A 42 5.19 -8.37 6.61
CA LYS A 42 5.32 -8.35 8.06
C LYS A 42 4.01 -7.97 8.72
N SER A 43 3.95 -8.20 10.03
CA SER A 43 2.89 -7.60 10.84
C SER A 43 3.04 -6.08 10.85
N ASP A 44 1.93 -5.36 10.78
CA ASP A 44 1.92 -3.91 10.94
C ASP A 44 2.23 -3.49 12.39
N ARG A 45 2.21 -2.18 12.67
CA ARG A 45 2.47 -1.62 14.00
C ARG A 45 1.44 -2.00 15.07
N PHE A 46 0.31 -2.58 14.67
CA PHE A 46 -0.79 -3.01 15.54
C PHE A 46 -0.84 -4.54 15.69
N GLY A 47 0.08 -5.27 15.05
CA GLY A 47 0.16 -6.73 15.10
C GLY A 47 -0.67 -7.45 14.02
N ASN A 48 -1.33 -6.71 13.12
CA ASN A 48 -2.09 -7.33 12.02
C ASN A 48 -1.11 -7.99 11.06
N THR A 49 -1.25 -9.30 10.84
CA THR A 49 -0.33 -10.09 10.03
C THR A 49 -0.41 -9.68 8.56
N GLN A 50 0.72 -9.75 7.86
CA GLN A 50 0.82 -9.45 6.42
C GLN A 50 0.13 -8.13 6.04
N SER A 51 0.29 -7.10 6.87
CA SER A 51 -0.35 -5.78 6.73
C SER A 51 0.68 -4.66 6.53
N ALA A 52 1.94 -5.02 6.27
CA ALA A 52 3.05 -4.12 6.01
C ALA A 52 4.17 -4.84 5.24
N TYR A 53 5.06 -4.07 4.61
CA TYR A 53 6.29 -4.57 3.98
C TYR A 53 7.54 -4.19 4.78
N TYR A 54 8.45 -5.14 4.95
CA TYR A 54 9.79 -4.93 5.49
C TYR A 54 10.81 -4.79 4.35
N PHE A 55 11.69 -3.79 4.48
CA PHE A 55 12.78 -3.50 3.56
C PHE A 55 14.11 -3.56 4.31
N ASP A 56 15.06 -4.30 3.76
CA ASP A 56 16.33 -4.68 4.41
C ASP A 56 17.56 -3.89 3.94
N GLY A 57 17.40 -2.93 3.04
CA GLY A 57 18.53 -2.24 2.37
C GLY A 57 18.66 -2.58 0.88
N LEU A 58 18.26 -3.78 0.49
CA LEU A 58 18.46 -4.33 -0.85
C LEU A 58 17.15 -4.54 -1.60
N THR A 59 16.07 -4.72 -0.85
CA THR A 59 14.73 -5.00 -1.34
C THR A 59 13.92 -3.73 -1.59
N ASN A 60 12.94 -3.81 -2.51
CA ASN A 60 12.11 -2.68 -2.90
C ASN A 60 10.72 -3.10 -3.37
N LEU A 61 9.82 -2.12 -3.45
CA LEU A 61 8.51 -2.21 -4.05
C LEU A 61 8.39 -1.11 -5.12
N TYR A 62 8.15 -1.51 -6.36
CA TYR A 62 8.10 -0.60 -7.51
C TYR A 62 6.69 -0.47 -8.08
N PHE A 63 6.28 0.76 -8.39
CA PHE A 63 4.99 1.09 -8.99
C PHE A 63 5.25 1.70 -10.36
N ASN A 64 5.25 0.85 -11.39
CA ASN A 64 5.69 1.22 -12.74
C ASN A 64 4.85 2.36 -13.33
N SER A 65 3.52 2.27 -13.21
CA SER A 65 2.57 3.23 -13.79
C SER A 65 2.80 4.67 -13.31
N ILE A 66 3.17 4.83 -12.04
CA ILE A 66 3.39 6.15 -11.40
C ILE A 66 4.87 6.48 -11.17
N LYS A 67 5.78 5.62 -11.64
CA LYS A 67 7.24 5.75 -11.48
C LYS A 67 7.66 6.02 -10.04
N PHE A 68 7.00 5.33 -9.10
CA PHE A 68 7.28 5.45 -7.67
C PHE A 68 7.99 4.18 -7.16
N THR A 69 8.86 4.31 -6.16
CA THR A 69 9.59 3.19 -5.56
C THR A 69 9.72 3.38 -4.06
N ILE A 70 9.36 2.36 -3.30
CA ILE A 70 9.58 2.28 -1.85
C ILE A 70 10.77 1.37 -1.59
N ARG A 71 11.71 1.84 -0.78
CA ARG A 71 12.88 1.10 -0.30
C ARG A 71 13.34 1.72 1.02
N SER A 72 14.13 0.99 1.81
CA SER A 72 14.82 1.58 2.96
C SER A 72 15.82 2.64 2.49
N LYS A 73 16.08 3.64 3.33
CA LYS A 73 17.06 4.69 3.07
C LYS A 73 18.49 4.16 3.11
#